data_AF-A0ABD4L855-F1
#
_entry.id   AF-A0ABD4L855-F1
#
_cell.length_a   1.000
_cell.length_b   1.000
_cell.length_c   1.000
_cell.angle_alpha   90.00
_cell.angle_beta   90.00
_cell.angle_gamma   90.00
#
_symmetry.space_group_name_H-M   'P 1'
#
loop_
_entity.id
_entity.type
_entity.pdbx_description
1 polymer ?
#
loop_
_entity_poly.entity_id
_entity_poly.type
_entity_poly.pdbx_seq_one_letter_code
_entity_poly.pdbx_strand_id
1 'polypeptide(L)' 'YTPDAGAEGPDSFSYTITDGDGDTSTATVNLTIDPDSFPTVSVVDAEGGNQVDEAALADGSNPGSVAES' A
#
# COMPACT_ATOMS: atom_id res chain seq x y z
N TYR A 1 -11.32 -16.48 -7.07
CA TYR A 1 -9.97 -16.09 -6.63
C TYR A 1 -10.07 -14.66 -6.13
N THR A 2 -9.73 -14.44 -4.86
CA THR A 2 -9.75 -13.12 -4.22
C THR A 2 -8.43 -13.02 -3.47
N PRO A 3 -7.45 -12.22 -3.95
CA PRO A 3 -6.17 -12.08 -3.26
C PRO A 3 -6.32 -11.35 -1.93
N ASP A 4 -5.38 -11.56 -1.01
CA ASP A 4 -5.31 -10.81 0.24
C ASP A 4 -5.07 -9.31 -0.03
N ALA A 5 -5.53 -8.45 0.88
CA ALA A 5 -5.31 -7.02 0.76
C ALA A 5 -3.80 -6.71 0.70
N GLY A 6 -3.36 -6.00 -0.35
CA GLY A 6 -1.96 -5.65 -0.58
C GLY A 6 -1.11 -6.76 -1.23
N ALA A 7 -1.71 -7.84 -1.72
CA ALA A 7 -0.99 -8.82 -2.52
C ALA A 7 -0.56 -8.23 -3.86
N GLU A 8 0.69 -8.47 -4.25
CA GLU A 8 1.28 -8.03 -5.51
C GLU A 8 2.24 -9.12 -6.03
N GLY A 9 2.41 -9.18 -7.35
CA GLY A 9 3.38 -10.08 -7.97
C GLY A 9 2.81 -11.47 -8.34
N PRO A 10 3.67 -12.49 -8.52
CA PRO A 10 3.26 -13.77 -9.08
C PRO A 10 2.45 -14.60 -8.07
N ASP A 11 1.38 -15.23 -8.55
CA ASP A 11 0.58 -16.20 -7.79
C ASP A 11 0.22 -17.42 -8.66
N SER A 12 -0.08 -18.55 -8.02
CA SER A 12 -0.44 -19.78 -8.70
C SER A 12 -1.37 -20.67 -7.86
N PHE A 13 -2.23 -21.40 -8.55
CA PHE A 13 -2.99 -22.48 -7.93
C PHE A 13 -3.13 -23.67 -8.88
N SER A 14 -3.25 -24.86 -8.32
CA SER A 14 -3.47 -26.09 -9.08
C SER A 14 -4.92 -26.55 -8.96
N TYR A 15 -5.44 -27.14 -10.03
CA TYR A 15 -6.75 -27.75 -10.05
C TYR A 15 -6.69 -29.12 -10.71
N THR A 16 -7.61 -29.99 -10.32
CA THR A 16 -7.79 -31.31 -10.89
C THR A 16 -9.17 -31.39 -11.53
N ILE A 17 -9.23 -31.86 -12.77
CA ILE A 17 -10.47 -32.21 -13.45
C ILE A 17 -10.65 -33.73 -13.41
N THR A 18 -11.89 -34.16 -13.34
CA THR A 18 -12.29 -35.57 -13.43
C THR A 18 -13.37 -35.71 -14.49
N ASP A 19 -13.23 -36.65 -15.41
CA ASP A 19 -14.25 -36.93 -16.42
C ASP A 19 -15.33 -37.90 -15.90
N GLY A 20 -16.23 -38.33 -16.80
CA GLY A 20 -17.43 -39.10 -16.42
C GLY A 20 -17.13 -40.53 -15.96
N ASP A 21 -15.96 -41.07 -16.32
CA ASP A 21 -15.49 -42.41 -15.98
C ASP A 21 -14.40 -42.41 -14.90
N GLY A 22 -13.97 -41.23 -14.44
CA GLY A 22 -13.19 -41.05 -13.22
C GLY A 22 -11.71 -40.81 -13.45
N ASP A 23 -11.28 -40.67 -14.71
CA ASP A 23 -9.91 -40.29 -15.03
C ASP A 23 -9.66 -38.85 -14.60
N THR A 24 -8.44 -38.57 -14.13
CA THR A 24 -8.08 -37.27 -13.57
C THR A 24 -6.94 -36.62 -14.33
N SER A 25 -6.99 -35.29 -14.43
CA SER A 25 -5.91 -34.47 -14.98
C SER A 25 -5.69 -33.24 -14.11
N THR A 26 -4.43 -32.93 -13.82
CA THR A 26 -4.04 -31.78 -12.99
C THR A 26 -3.35 -30.73 -13.83
N ALA A 27 -3.70 -29.46 -13.62
CA ALA A 27 -3.06 -28.32 -14.25
C ALA A 27 -2.82 -27.18 -13.24
N THR A 28 -1.85 -26.34 -13.55
CA THR A 28 -1.51 -25.16 -12.76
C THR A 28 -1.91 -23.89 -13.53
N VAL A 29 -2.64 -23.00 -12.85
CA VAL A 29 -2.88 -21.64 -13.31
C VAL A 29 -1.81 -20.75 -12.71
N ASN A 30 -1.15 -19.97 -13.57
CA ASN A 30 -0.20 -18.94 -13.16
C ASN A 30 -0.79 -17.57 -13.49
N LEU A 31 -0.72 -16.63 -12.55
CA LEU A 31 -1.20 -15.27 -12.72
C LEU A 31 -0.24 -14.25 -12.08
N THR A 32 -0.39 -12.98 -12.44
CA THR A 32 0.34 -11.87 -11.83
C THR A 32 -0.67 -10.87 -11.30
N ILE A 33 -0.55 -10.52 -10.03
CA ILE A 33 -1.34 -9.49 -9.36
C ILE A 33 -0.63 -8.17 -9.60
N ASP A 34 -1.25 -7.31 -10.41
CA ASP A 34 -0.72 -5.97 -10.64
C ASP A 34 -0.75 -5.15 -9.34
N PRO A 35 0.27 -4.31 -9.09
CA PRO A 35 0.32 -3.47 -7.91
C PRO A 35 -0.87 -2.50 -7.87
N ASP A 36 -1.46 -2.31 -6.70
CA ASP A 36 -2.44 -1.23 -6.49
C ASP A 36 -1.69 0.09 -6.33
N SER A 37 -2.18 1.15 -6.97
CA SER A 37 -1.51 2.44 -6.93
C SER A 37 -1.57 3.02 -5.52
N PHE A 38 -0.45 3.07 -4.80
CA PHE A 38 -0.36 3.80 -3.53
C PHE A 38 -0.40 5.31 -3.79
N PRO A 39 -1.31 6.08 -3.16
CA PRO A 39 -1.29 7.53 -3.28
C PRO A 39 -0.03 8.09 -2.63
N THR A 40 0.75 8.88 -3.38
CA THR A 40 1.88 9.63 -2.85
C THR A 40 1.40 11.00 -2.37
N VAL A 41 1.66 11.34 -1.12
CA VAL A 41 1.43 12.68 -0.57
C VAL A 41 2.76 13.40 -0.56
N SER A 42 2.88 14.46 -1.36
CA SER A 42 4.00 15.41 -1.30
C SER A 42 3.46 16.74 -0.80
N VAL A 43 4.00 17.23 0.31
CA VAL A 43 3.74 18.58 0.79
C VAL A 43 4.84 19.46 0.23
N VAL A 44 4.49 20.42 -0.61
CA VAL A 44 5.42 21.44 -1.11
C VAL A 44 5.03 22.74 -0.42
N ASP A 45 5.81 23.19 0.55
CA ASP A 45 5.73 24.59 0.97
C ASP A 45 6.34 25.49 -0.12
N ALA A 46 6.07 26.80 -0.08
CA ALA A 46 6.53 27.76 -1.08
C ALA A 46 8.08 27.88 -1.15
N GLU A 47 8.77 27.31 -0.16
CA GLU A 47 10.22 27.31 0.02
C GLU A 47 10.87 25.94 -0.28
N GLY A 48 10.10 24.93 -0.72
CA GLY A 48 10.61 23.60 -1.07
C GLY A 48 10.98 22.71 0.12
N GLY A 49 10.56 23.08 1.33
CA GLY A 49 10.58 22.26 2.53
C GLY A 49 9.31 21.40 2.64
N ASN A 50 9.45 20.28 3.33
CA ASN A 50 8.32 19.46 3.77
C ASN A 50 8.03 19.85 5.23
N GLN A 51 7.70 21.11 5.47
CA GLN A 51 7.54 21.67 6.81
C GLN A 51 6.06 21.77 7.18
N VAL A 52 5.69 21.26 8.37
CA VAL A 52 4.41 21.57 9.00
C VAL A 52 4.53 22.97 9.58
N ASP A 53 3.79 23.94 9.01
CA ASP A 53 3.76 25.30 9.55
C ASP A 53 2.89 25.35 10.82
N GLU A 54 3.55 25.08 11.94
CA GLU A 54 2.97 25.15 13.27
C GLU A 54 2.72 26.59 13.75
N ALA A 55 3.11 27.62 12.98
CA ALA A 55 2.77 29.01 13.28
C ALA A 55 1.26 29.30 13.17
N ALA A 56 0.50 28.43 12.49
CA ALA A 56 -0.95 28.53 12.36
C ALA A 56 -1.75 27.72 13.41
N LEU A 57 -1.08 26.93 14.28
CA LEU A 57 -1.72 26.18 15.35
C LEU A 57 -1.69 26.98 16.66
N ALA A 58 -2.83 27.03 17.35
CA ALA A 58 -3.01 27.87 18.54
C ALA A 58 -2.09 27.49 19.73
N ASP A 59 -1.47 26.31 19.70
CA ASP A 59 -0.53 25.78 20.68
C ASP A 59 0.88 25.52 20.12
N GLY A 60 1.16 25.95 18.89
CA GLY A 60 2.49 25.89 18.28
C GLY A 60 3.51 26.54 19.21
N SER A 61 4.45 25.72 19.70
CA SER A 61 5.43 26.09 20.71
C SER A 61 6.13 27.39 20.31
N ASN A 62 5.84 28.44 21.06
CA ASN A 62 6.36 29.78 20.89
C ASN A 62 7.90 29.72 20.79
N PRO A 63 8.51 29.96 19.61
CA PRO A 63 9.96 29.82 19.43
C PRO A 63 10.78 30.91 20.15
N GLY A 64 10.13 31.72 21.01
CA GLY A 64 10.76 32.74 21.84
C GLY A 64 10.29 32.79 23.30
N SER A 65 9.61 31.77 23.85
CA SER A 65 9.30 31.80 25.28
C SER A 65 10.56 31.54 26.12
N VAL A 66 10.93 32.50 26.96
CA VAL A 66 11.97 32.39 28.01
C VAL A 66 11.60 31.44 29.16
N ALA A 67 10.73 30.46 28.92
CA ALA A 67 10.28 29.48 29.90
C ALA A 67 11.16 28.22 29.95
N GLU A 68 12.25 28.20 29.19
CA GLU A 68 13.41 27.32 29.41
C GLU A 68 14.53 28.16 30.01
N SER A 69 14.53 28.26 31.34
CA SER A 69 15.67 28.68 32.16
C SER A 69 15.94 27.62 33.22
#